data_AF-A0A7T5JR25-F1
#
_entry.id   AF-A0A7T5JR25-F1
#
_cell.length_a   1.000
_cell.length_b   1.000
_cell.length_c   1.000
_cell.angle_alpha   90.00
_cell.angle_beta   90.00
_cell.angle_gamma   90.00
#
_symmetry.space_group_name_H-M   'P 1'
#
loop_
_entity.id
_entity.type
_entity.pdbx_description
1 polymer ?
#
loop_
_entity_poly.entity_id
_entity_poly.type
_entity_poly.pdbx_seq_one_letter_code
_entity_poly.pdbx_strand_id
1 'polypeptide(L)'
;MRGTQLLKSGFSYLFIGSHDKALNAFRKAIESDPDNAEYAFHGSMTAWRNGEYDLARKWAQRAVNTEPKNQLYQEHLDIICAYILLQQAKTAVEEGKTTKAQALLRKAMSKDPLNQQAEALYERLQSHKE
;
A
#
# COMPACT_ATOMS: atom_id res chain seq x y z
N MET A 1 -11.55 24.95 8.43
CA MET A 1 -10.13 24.87 8.04
C MET A 1 -10.04 24.26 6.64
N ARG A 2 -9.06 24.68 5.82
CA ARG A 2 -8.97 24.30 4.40
C ARG A 2 -8.74 22.79 4.18
N GLY A 3 -7.99 22.14 5.07
CA GLY A 3 -7.73 20.70 5.03
C GLY A 3 -8.99 19.83 5.17
N THR A 4 -9.90 20.18 6.10
CA THR A 4 -11.13 19.39 6.30
C THR A 4 -12.10 19.49 5.12
N GLN A 5 -12.04 20.58 4.36
CA GLN A 5 -12.80 20.71 3.11
C GLN A 5 -12.19 19.83 2.00
N LEU A 6 -10.87 19.75 1.91
CA LEU A 6 -10.16 18.92 0.93
C LEU A 6 -10.38 17.43 1.20
N LEU A 7 -10.41 17.01 2.48
CA LEU A 7 -10.78 15.66 2.90
C LEU A 7 -12.21 15.30 2.44
N LYS A 8 -13.19 16.19 2.70
CA LYS A 8 -14.58 16.01 2.25
C LYS A 8 -14.70 15.91 0.73
N SER A 9 -13.95 16.75 -0.01
CA SER A 9 -13.90 16.66 -1.47
C SER A 9 -13.29 15.34 -1.95
N GLY A 10 -12.22 14.86 -1.30
CA GLY A 10 -11.62 13.56 -1.57
C GLY A 10 -12.65 12.43 -1.47
N PHE A 11 -13.38 12.36 -0.35
CA PHE A 11 -14.47 11.39 -0.17
C PHE A 11 -15.62 11.57 -1.15
N SER A 12 -16.02 12.80 -1.45
CA SER A 12 -17.07 13.06 -2.44
C SER A 12 -16.68 12.56 -3.83
N TYR A 13 -15.42 12.71 -4.23
CA TYR A 13 -14.93 12.19 -5.50
C TYR A 13 -14.85 10.66 -5.52
N LEU A 14 -14.49 10.02 -4.40
CA LEU A 14 -14.56 8.56 -4.25
C LEU A 14 -16.01 8.07 -4.38
N PHE A 15 -16.97 8.77 -3.78
CA PHE A 15 -18.39 8.40 -3.84
C PHE A 15 -18.95 8.42 -5.27
N ILE A 16 -18.53 9.38 -6.09
CA ILE A 16 -18.94 9.47 -7.50
C ILE A 16 -18.01 8.71 -8.47
N GLY A 17 -17.10 7.87 -7.94
CA GLY A 17 -16.19 7.03 -8.74
C GLY A 17 -15.06 7.77 -9.48
N SER A 18 -14.88 9.07 -9.22
CA SER A 18 -13.85 9.90 -9.84
C SER A 18 -12.52 9.81 -9.10
N HIS A 19 -11.85 8.67 -9.20
CA HIS A 19 -10.69 8.39 -8.36
C HIS A 19 -9.48 9.32 -8.62
N ASP A 20 -9.25 9.79 -9.86
CA ASP A 20 -8.19 10.77 -10.17
C ASP A 20 -8.40 12.12 -9.48
N LYS A 21 -9.67 12.57 -9.44
CA LYS A 21 -10.03 13.82 -8.75
C LYS A 21 -9.89 13.66 -7.24
N ALA A 22 -10.24 12.49 -6.70
CA ALA A 22 -10.01 12.16 -5.30
C ALA A 22 -8.51 12.21 -4.98
N LEU A 23 -7.67 11.59 -5.80
CA LEU A 23 -6.22 11.57 -5.61
C LEU A 23 -5.62 12.98 -5.58
N ASN A 24 -6.05 13.85 -6.48
CA ASN A 24 -5.63 15.26 -6.49
C ASN A 24 -6.12 16.03 -5.26
N ALA A 25 -7.34 15.77 -4.78
CA ALA A 25 -7.87 16.39 -3.58
C ALA A 25 -7.07 15.99 -2.33
N PHE A 26 -6.74 14.70 -2.19
CA PHE A 26 -5.90 14.22 -1.09
C PHE A 26 -4.46 14.74 -1.19
N ARG A 27 -3.88 14.83 -2.39
CA ARG A 27 -2.56 15.46 -2.58
C ARG A 27 -2.55 16.89 -2.04
N LYS A 28 -3.54 17.70 -2.39
CA LYS A 28 -3.69 19.07 -1.87
C LYS A 28 -3.93 19.10 -0.37
N ALA A 29 -4.69 18.13 0.18
CA ALA A 29 -4.91 18.04 1.62
C ALA A 29 -3.58 17.81 2.37
N ILE A 30 -2.80 16.83 1.91
CA ILE A 30 -1.47 16.48 2.45
C ILE A 30 -0.48 17.63 2.31
N GLU A 31 -0.51 18.38 1.20
CA GLU A 31 0.32 19.58 1.01
C GLU A 31 -0.09 20.72 1.94
N SER A 32 -1.39 20.84 2.25
CA SER A 32 -1.90 21.89 3.12
C SER A 32 -1.64 21.64 4.61
N ASP A 33 -1.60 20.37 5.01
CA ASP A 33 -1.28 19.94 6.36
C ASP A 33 -0.41 18.67 6.34
N PRO A 34 0.92 18.86 6.24
CA PRO A 34 1.92 17.79 6.27
C PRO A 34 1.85 16.82 7.45
N ASP A 35 1.36 17.27 8.59
CA ASP A 35 1.42 16.55 9.86
C ASP A 35 0.08 15.91 10.22
N ASN A 36 -0.86 15.91 9.29
CA ASN A 36 -2.13 15.21 9.42
C ASN A 36 -2.03 13.78 8.86
N ALA A 37 -1.92 12.80 9.76
CA ALA A 37 -1.79 11.39 9.39
C ALA A 37 -3.03 10.86 8.65
N GLU A 38 -4.23 11.35 8.99
CA GLU A 38 -5.50 10.96 8.35
C GLU A 38 -5.52 11.32 6.85
N TYR A 39 -4.97 12.49 6.47
CA TYR A 39 -4.88 12.89 5.07
C TYR A 39 -3.95 11.97 4.28
N ALA A 40 -2.81 11.62 4.87
CA ALA A 40 -1.86 10.69 4.28
C ALA A 40 -2.44 9.28 4.14
N PHE A 41 -3.18 8.80 5.16
CA PHE A 41 -3.84 7.51 5.15
C PHE A 41 -4.96 7.40 4.10
N HIS A 42 -5.88 8.35 4.02
CA HIS A 42 -6.92 8.31 2.98
C HIS A 42 -6.36 8.57 1.57
N GLY A 43 -5.31 9.39 1.48
CA GLY A 43 -4.53 9.53 0.26
C GLY A 43 -3.93 8.21 -0.19
N SER A 44 -3.31 7.43 0.71
CA SER A 44 -2.69 6.14 0.36
C SER A 44 -3.72 5.12 -0.12
N MET A 45 -4.88 5.05 0.53
CA MET A 45 -5.99 4.19 0.09
C MET A 45 -6.47 4.56 -1.32
N THR A 46 -6.53 5.86 -1.62
CA THR A 46 -6.96 6.34 -2.94
C THR A 46 -5.89 6.05 -4.00
N ALA A 47 -4.62 6.29 -3.70
CA ALA A 47 -3.50 5.95 -4.58
C ALA A 47 -3.46 4.45 -4.88
N TRP A 48 -3.68 3.61 -3.87
CA TRP A 48 -3.78 2.17 -4.02
C TRP A 48 -4.88 1.76 -5.01
N ARG A 49 -6.07 2.34 -4.87
CA ARG A 49 -7.19 2.10 -5.80
C ARG A 49 -6.90 2.52 -7.24
N ASN A 50 -6.03 3.51 -7.43
CA ASN A 50 -5.60 3.97 -8.75
C ASN A 50 -4.46 3.15 -9.34
N GLY A 51 -3.95 2.13 -8.63
CA GLY A 51 -2.78 1.36 -9.06
C GLY A 51 -1.45 2.10 -8.84
N GLU A 52 -1.47 3.26 -8.19
CA GLU A 52 -0.29 4.06 -7.86
C GLU A 52 0.40 3.52 -6.59
N TYR A 53 0.86 2.26 -6.65
CA TYR A 53 1.30 1.50 -5.46
C TYR A 53 2.50 2.13 -4.73
N ASP A 54 3.46 2.69 -5.46
CA ASP A 54 4.62 3.36 -4.84
C ASP A 54 4.19 4.64 -4.09
N LEU A 55 3.25 5.39 -4.66
CA LEU A 55 2.68 6.57 -4.02
C LEU A 55 1.85 6.18 -2.79
N ALA A 56 1.05 5.12 -2.91
CA ALA A 56 0.29 4.55 -1.80
C ALA A 56 1.21 4.19 -0.63
N ARG A 57 2.30 3.46 -0.90
CA ARG A 57 3.30 3.11 0.14
C ARG A 57 3.91 4.37 0.77
N LYS A 58 4.29 5.36 -0.04
CA LYS A 58 4.90 6.61 0.45
C LYS A 58 3.98 7.35 1.41
N TRP A 59 2.70 7.47 1.08
CA TRP A 59 1.73 8.16 1.93
C TRP A 59 1.31 7.33 3.14
N ALA A 60 1.18 6.00 3.02
CA ALA A 60 0.93 5.14 4.18
C ALA A 60 2.09 5.20 5.18
N GLN A 61 3.34 5.18 4.69
CA GLN A 61 4.53 5.34 5.54
C GLN A 61 4.54 6.68 6.26
N ARG A 62 4.09 7.75 5.59
CA ARG A 62 3.94 9.06 6.22
C ARG A 62 2.92 9.02 7.37
N ALA A 63 1.74 8.42 7.14
CA ALA A 63 0.72 8.27 8.19
C ALA A 63 1.28 7.54 9.42
N VAL A 64 2.01 6.44 9.21
CA VAL A 64 2.70 5.69 10.28
C VAL A 64 3.77 6.53 10.97
N ASN A 65 4.57 7.30 10.23
CA ASN A 65 5.63 8.12 10.84
C ASN A 65 5.05 9.25 11.71
N THR A 66 3.92 9.82 11.29
CA THR A 66 3.21 10.87 12.03
C THR A 66 2.51 10.30 13.27
N GLU A 67 1.85 9.14 13.15
CA GLU A 67 1.17 8.46 14.25
C GLU A 67 1.64 7.00 14.41
N PRO A 68 2.84 6.76 14.97
CA PRO A 68 3.44 5.42 15.01
C PRO A 68 2.75 4.44 15.95
N LYS A 69 1.87 4.94 16.83
CA LYS A 69 1.06 4.11 17.74
C LYS A 69 -0.29 3.72 17.14
N ASN A 70 -0.63 4.23 15.96
CA ASN A 70 -1.89 3.94 15.30
C ASN A 70 -1.78 2.61 14.54
N GLN A 71 -2.31 1.55 15.15
CA GLN A 71 -2.23 0.20 14.62
C GLN A 71 -2.87 0.08 13.23
N LEU A 72 -3.98 0.79 12.98
CA LEU A 72 -4.66 0.78 11.67
C LEU A 72 -3.74 1.27 10.54
N TYR A 73 -2.94 2.31 10.80
CA TYR A 73 -2.01 2.85 9.80
C TYR A 73 -0.86 1.88 9.54
N GLN A 74 -0.36 1.23 10.59
CA GLN A 74 0.68 0.22 10.48
C GLN A 74 0.18 -1.00 9.68
N GLU A 75 -1.00 -1.52 10.00
CA GLU A 75 -1.64 -2.63 9.29
C GLU A 75 -1.84 -2.31 7.80
N HIS A 76 -2.33 -1.10 7.50
CA HIS A 76 -2.52 -0.66 6.11
C HIS A 76 -1.19 -0.57 5.34
N LEU A 77 -0.14 -0.03 5.96
CA LEU A 77 1.20 0.02 5.37
C LEU A 77 1.75 -1.39 5.11
N ASP A 78 1.56 -2.31 6.05
CA ASP A 78 2.06 -3.68 5.95
C ASP A 78 1.37 -4.45 4.82
N ILE A 79 0.04 -4.29 4.64
CA ILE A 79 -0.70 -4.83 3.49
C ILE A 79 -0.15 -4.29 2.15
N ILE A 80 0.07 -2.97 2.06
CA ILE A 80 0.64 -2.37 0.84
C ILE A 80 2.03 -2.95 0.55
N CYS A 81 2.88 -3.05 1.58
CA CYS A 81 4.23 -3.60 1.44
C CYS A 81 4.19 -5.07 1.03
N ALA A 82 3.33 -5.88 1.63
CA ALA A 82 3.17 -7.30 1.30
C ALA A 82 2.79 -7.49 -0.17
N TYR A 83 1.86 -6.69 -0.69
CA TYR A 83 1.49 -6.73 -2.09
C TYR A 83 2.64 -6.33 -3.02
N ILE A 84 3.35 -5.24 -2.73
CA ILE A 84 4.48 -4.80 -3.57
C ILE A 84 5.57 -5.90 -3.60
N LEU A 85 5.86 -6.50 -2.44
CA LEU A 85 6.81 -7.62 -2.34
C LEU A 85 6.34 -8.84 -3.12
N LEU A 86 5.05 -9.15 -3.09
CA LEU A 86 4.46 -10.23 -3.90
C LEU A 86 4.62 -9.97 -5.40
N GLN A 87 4.36 -8.75 -5.88
CA GLN A 87 4.56 -8.41 -7.30
C GLN A 87 6.03 -8.53 -7.70
N GLN A 88 6.95 -8.02 -6.87
CA GLN A 88 8.38 -8.17 -7.10
C GLN A 88 8.82 -9.65 -7.11
N ALA A 89 8.21 -10.48 -6.27
CA ALA A 89 8.47 -11.91 -6.26
C ALA A 89 7.99 -12.58 -7.54
N LYS A 90 6.79 -12.25 -8.04
CA LYS A 90 6.26 -12.75 -9.31
C LYS A 90 7.20 -12.41 -10.48
N THR A 91 7.64 -11.16 -10.59
CA THR A 91 8.63 -10.75 -11.59
C THR A 91 9.95 -11.52 -11.43
N ALA A 92 10.44 -11.71 -10.19
CA ALA A 92 11.66 -12.47 -9.96
C ALA A 92 11.53 -13.95 -10.39
N VAL A 93 10.34 -14.55 -10.29
CA VAL A 93 10.07 -15.91 -10.81
C VAL A 93 10.15 -15.94 -12.33
N GLU A 94 9.54 -14.96 -13.01
CA GLU A 94 9.58 -14.83 -14.47
C GLU A 94 11.02 -14.65 -14.98
N GLU A 95 11.86 -13.94 -14.22
CA GLU A 95 13.29 -13.77 -14.50
C GLU A 95 14.14 -15.00 -14.14
N GLY A 96 13.56 -16.08 -13.63
CA GLY A 96 14.28 -17.28 -13.17
C GLY A 96 15.06 -17.10 -11.86
N LYS A 97 14.87 -15.98 -11.15
CA LYS A 97 15.57 -15.63 -9.91
C LYS A 97 14.84 -16.21 -8.68
N THR A 98 14.73 -17.54 -8.63
CA THR A 98 13.94 -18.26 -7.61
C THR A 98 14.35 -17.94 -6.16
N THR A 99 15.64 -17.86 -5.85
CA THR A 99 16.11 -17.51 -4.48
C THR A 99 15.67 -16.11 -4.07
N LYS A 100 15.70 -15.14 -5.00
CA LYS A 100 15.23 -13.78 -4.75
C LYS A 100 13.71 -13.77 -4.52
N ALA A 101 12.96 -14.49 -5.35
CA ALA A 101 11.51 -14.62 -5.19
C ALA A 101 11.14 -15.20 -3.82
N GLN A 102 11.80 -16.29 -3.39
CA GLN A 102 11.56 -16.90 -2.07
C GLN A 102 11.84 -15.92 -0.91
N ALA A 103 12.92 -15.14 -0.99
CA ALA A 103 13.24 -14.13 0.02
C ALA A 103 12.20 -13.01 0.08
N LEU A 104 11.67 -12.57 -1.08
CA LEU A 104 10.62 -11.56 -1.16
C LEU A 104 9.29 -12.08 -0.59
N LEU A 105 8.93 -13.32 -0.88
CA LEU A 105 7.69 -13.93 -0.38
C LEU A 105 7.71 -14.11 1.14
N ARG A 106 8.84 -14.53 1.73
CA ARG A 106 8.99 -14.57 3.20
C ARG A 106 8.77 -13.20 3.83
N LYS A 107 9.30 -12.14 3.22
CA LYS A 107 9.06 -10.76 3.68
C LYS A 107 7.59 -10.37 3.53
N ALA A 108 6.94 -10.72 2.41
CA ALA A 108 5.53 -10.44 2.19
C ALA A 108 4.66 -11.10 3.26
N MET A 109 4.88 -12.39 3.55
CA MET A 109 4.15 -13.14 4.60
C MET A 109 4.45 -12.62 6.01
N SER A 110 5.67 -12.12 6.27
CA SER A 110 5.97 -11.48 7.56
C SER A 110 5.22 -10.17 7.78
N LYS A 111 4.81 -9.51 6.68
CA LYS A 111 4.06 -8.25 6.68
C LYS A 111 2.56 -8.49 6.75
N ASP A 112 2.08 -9.43 5.95
CA ASP A 112 0.69 -9.85 5.93
C ASP A 112 0.64 -11.39 5.99
N PRO A 113 0.54 -11.98 7.20
CA PRO A 113 0.47 -13.42 7.37
C PRO A 113 -0.77 -14.06 6.75
N LEU A 114 -1.80 -13.28 6.40
CA LEU A 114 -3.02 -13.77 5.78
C LEU A 114 -2.98 -13.71 4.24
N ASN A 115 -1.84 -13.33 3.66
CA ASN A 115 -1.66 -13.23 2.22
C ASN A 115 -1.53 -14.62 1.55
N GLN A 116 -2.67 -15.26 1.29
CA GLN A 116 -2.74 -16.59 0.67
C GLN A 116 -2.01 -16.68 -0.67
N GLN A 117 -1.94 -15.58 -1.43
CA GLN A 117 -1.22 -15.60 -2.71
C GLN A 117 0.30 -15.70 -2.52
N ALA A 118 0.84 -15.03 -1.50
CA ALA A 118 2.26 -15.11 -1.18
C ALA A 118 2.63 -16.50 -0.65
N GLU A 119 1.80 -17.07 0.20
CA GLU A 119 1.98 -18.44 0.73
C GLU A 119 1.94 -19.48 -0.39
N ALA A 120 0.87 -19.50 -1.21
CA ALA A 120 0.72 -20.48 -2.29
C ALA A 120 1.87 -20.40 -3.32
N LEU A 121 2.34 -19.19 -3.66
CA LEU A 121 3.48 -19.03 -4.56
C LEU A 121 4.78 -19.53 -3.91
N TYR A 122 4.97 -19.29 -2.60
CA TYR A 122 6.16 -19.75 -1.89
C TYR A 122 6.22 -21.28 -1.84
N GLU A 123 5.11 -21.95 -1.55
CA GLU A 123 4.99 -23.42 -1.55
C GLU A 123 5.30 -24.01 -2.93
N ARG A 124 4.74 -23.43 -4.00
CA ARG A 124 5.03 -23.87 -5.37
C ARG A 124 6.53 -23.80 -5.71
N LEU A 125 7.24 -22.80 -5.20
CA LEU A 125 8.68 -22.68 -5.42
C LEU A 125 9.51 -23.64 -4.54
N GLN A 126 8.92 -24.22 -3.49
CA GLN A 126 9.55 -25.26 -2.68
C GLN A 126 9.42 -26.63 -3.35
N SER A 127 8.24 -26.95 -3.90
CA SER A 127 7.97 -28.26 -4.50
C SER A 127 8.72 -28.54 -5.81
N HIS A 128 9.15 -27.51 -6.54
CA HIS A 128 9.96 -27.66 -7.75
C HIS A 128 11.46 -27.98 -7.49
N LYS A 129 11.85 -28.29 -6.25
CA LYS A 129 13.23 -28.70 -5.89
C LYS A 129 13.44 -30.21 -5.78
N GLU A 130 12.42 -31.03 -6.02
CA GLU A 130 12.49 -32.50 -6.13
C GLU A 130 12.43 -32.95 -7.59
#